data_AF-A0A6M2ACZ6-F1
#
_entry.id   AF-A0A6M2ACZ6-F1
#
_cell.length_a   1.000
_cell.length_b   1.000
_cell.length_c   1.000
_cell.angle_alpha   90.00
_cell.angle_beta   90.00
_cell.angle_gamma   90.00
#
_symmetry.space_group_name_H-M   'P 1'
#
loop_
_entity.id
_entity.type
_entity.pdbx_description
1 polymer ?
#
loop_
_entity_poly.entity_id
_entity_poly.type
_entity_poly.pdbx_seq_one_letter_code
_entity_poly.pdbx_strand_id
1 'polypeptide(L)' 'MGRFIFWLAIFVLIGGISLHFKFDLPYFLTWIGKLPGDMIISKGRTLYYFPVTSAAAASFVFTVIFSHSKKR' A
#
# COMPACT_ATOMS: atom_id res chain seq x y z
N MET A 1 24.27 -12.22 1.44
CA MET A 1 23.97 -10.91 2.08
C MET A 1 24.02 -9.74 1.10
N GLY A 2 25.10 -9.56 0.32
CA GLY A 2 25.21 -8.44 -0.65
C GLY A 2 24.07 -8.31 -1.68
N ARG A 3 23.53 -9.45 -2.17
CA ARG A 3 22.40 -9.43 -3.11
C ARG A 3 21.12 -8.82 -2.52
N PHE A 4 20.86 -9.04 -1.23
CA PHE A 4 19.68 -8.48 -0.55
C PHE A 4 19.81 -6.97 -0.38
N ILE A 5 21.00 -6.50 0.01
CA ILE A 5 21.30 -5.07 0.17
C ILE A 5 21.17 -4.35 -1.18
N PHE A 6 21.62 -4.97 -2.28
CA PHE A 6 21.48 -4.41 -3.63
C PHE A 6 20.02 -4.25 -4.04
N TRP A 7 19.19 -5.27 -3.83
CA TRP A 7 17.74 -5.19 -4.11
C TRP A 7 17.04 -4.15 -3.25
N LEU A 8 17.40 -4.06 -1.96
CA LEU A 8 16.85 -3.07 -1.04
C LEU A 8 17.21 -1.64 -1.47
N ALA A 9 18.47 -1.41 -1.87
CA ALA A 9 18.93 -0.11 -2.36
C ALA A 9 18.17 0.31 -3.62
N ILE A 10 18.00 -0.60 -4.59
CA ILE A 10 17.19 -0.35 -5.80
C ILE A 10 15.74 -0.02 -5.43
N PHE A 11 15.13 -0.77 -4.52
CA PHE A 11 13.75 -0.54 -4.10
C PHE A 11 13.56 0.85 -3.47
N VAL A 12 14.47 1.27 -2.59
CA VAL A 12 14.45 2.59 -1.96
C VAL A 12 14.68 3.70 -2.99
N LEU A 13 15.59 3.49 -3.93
CA LEU A 13 15.93 4.49 -4.96
C LEU A 13 14.75 4.70 -5.92
N ILE A 14 14.11 3.63 -6.37
CA ILE A 14 12.88 3.70 -7.17
C ILE A 14 11.76 4.36 -6.38
N GLY A 15 11.55 3.95 -5.11
CA GLY A 15 10.53 4.55 -4.26
C GLY A 15 10.72 6.05 -4.05
N GLY A 16 11.96 6.49 -3.84
CA GLY A 16 12.31 7.91 -3.71
C GLY A 16 12.04 8.71 -4.98
N ILE A 17 12.40 8.17 -6.14
CA ILE A 17 12.10 8.78 -7.45
C ILE A 17 10.58 8.88 -7.66
N SER A 18 9.83 7.81 -7.40
CA SER A 18 8.37 7.81 -7.55
C SER A 18 7.68 8.85 -6.65
N LEU A 19 8.17 9.06 -5.43
CA LEU A 19 7.66 10.10 -4.54
C LEU A 19 8.01 11.51 -5.03
N HIS A 20 9.23 11.71 -5.57
CA HIS A 20 9.70 13.02 -6.02
C HIS A 20 8.96 13.50 -7.28
N PHE A 21 8.60 12.60 -8.18
CA PHE A 21 7.87 12.95 -9.40
C PHE A 21 6.38 13.21 -9.18
N LYS A 22 5.89 13.16 -7.93
CA LYS A 22 4.45 13.10 -7.63
C LYS A 22 3.78 12.14 -8.60
N PHE A 23 4.33 10.93 -8.71
CA PHE A 23 3.69 9.89 -9.47
C PHE A 23 2.34 9.68 -8.78
N ASP A 24 1.29 10.26 -9.36
CA ASP A 24 -0.06 10.19 -8.82
C ASP A 24 -0.28 8.73 -8.47
N LEU A 25 -0.70 8.48 -7.22
CA LEU A 25 -0.93 7.13 -6.75
C LEU A 25 -1.65 6.39 -7.87
N PRO A 26 -1.14 5.22 -8.28
CA PRO A 26 -1.66 4.54 -9.45
C PRO A 26 -3.17 4.53 -9.38
N TYR A 27 -3.87 4.81 -10.49
CA TYR A 27 -5.33 4.99 -10.51
C TYR A 27 -6.11 3.92 -9.73
N PHE A 28 -5.55 2.72 -9.61
CA PHE A 28 -6.05 1.71 -8.69
C PHE A 28 -6.03 2.16 -7.22
N LEU A 29 -4.93 2.65 -6.63
CA LEU A 29 -4.86 3.13 -5.24
C LEU A 29 -5.76 4.34 -4.90
N THR A 30 -6.36 5.03 -5.88
CA THR A 30 -7.28 6.15 -5.60
C THR A 30 -8.57 5.72 -4.88
N TRP A 31 -8.85 4.42 -4.80
CA TRP A 31 -9.92 3.82 -4.01
C TRP A 31 -9.62 3.68 -2.51
N ILE A 32 -8.35 3.77 -2.08
CA ILE A 32 -7.93 3.54 -0.69
C ILE A 32 -8.44 4.73 0.12
N GLY A 33 -9.30 4.45 1.07
CA GLY A 33 -9.98 5.45 1.91
C GLY A 33 -11.29 5.98 1.36
N LYS A 34 -11.78 5.42 0.24
CA LYS A 34 -13.15 5.67 -0.27
C LYS A 34 -14.10 4.50 0.02
N LEU A 35 -13.61 3.42 0.62
CA LEU A 35 -14.47 2.30 0.97
C LEU A 35 -15.34 2.64 2.19
N PRO A 36 -16.63 2.24 2.19
CA PRO A 36 -17.48 2.40 3.35
C PRO A 36 -16.85 1.66 4.53
N GLY A 37 -16.64 2.37 5.64
CA GLY A 37 -15.97 1.86 6.85
C GLY A 37 -14.51 2.30 7.01
N ASP A 38 -13.87 2.88 5.99
CA ASP A 38 -12.63 3.62 6.21
C ASP A 38 -12.95 4.98 6.85
N MET A 39 -12.22 5.37 7.90
CA MET A 39 -12.45 6.65 8.60
C MET A 39 -11.34 7.65 8.29
N ILE A 40 -11.70 8.75 7.66
CA ILE A 40 -10.81 9.90 7.47
C ILE A 40 -11.22 10.99 8.46
N ILE A 41 -10.36 11.25 9.44
CA ILE A 41 -10.55 12.29 10.45
C ILE A 41 -9.58 13.43 10.14
N SER A 42 -10.10 14.53 9.63
CA SER A 42 -9.31 15.75 9.42
C SER A 42 -9.40 16.66 10.64
N LYS A 43 -8.26 16.91 11.28
CA LYS A 43 -8.12 17.86 12.40
C LYS A 43 -7.16 18.98 12.02
N GLY A 44 -7.70 20.05 11.44
CA GLY A 44 -6.94 21.21 10.99
C GLY A 44 -5.95 20.85 9.87
N ARG A 45 -4.64 20.86 10.19
CA ARG A 45 -3.55 20.50 9.26
C ARG A 45 -3.20 19.01 9.23
N THR A 46 -3.80 18.19 10.10
CA THR A 46 -3.49 16.77 10.21
C THR A 46 -4.66 15.93 9.74
N LEU A 47 -4.39 14.98 8.84
CA LEU A 47 -5.37 14.02 8.35
C LEU A 47 -5.02 12.63 8.92
N TYR A 48 -5.91 12.10 9.76
CA TYR A 48 -5.80 10.75 10.29
C TYR A 48 -6.63 9.81 9.42
N TYR A 49 -5.98 8.80 8.87
CA TYR A 49 -6.61 7.81 8.01
C TYR A 49 -6.63 6.45 8.72
N PHE A 50 -7.81 5.91 8.95
CA PHE A 50 -8.04 4.58 9.52
C PHE A 50 -8.56 3.62 8.44
N PRO A 51 -7.68 2.79 7.83
CA PRO A 51 -8.02 1.89 6.74
C PRO A 51 -8.67 0.59 7.25
N VAL A 52 -9.80 0.65 7.96
CA VAL A 52 -10.42 -0.58 8.52
C VAL A 52 -10.86 -1.52 7.41
N THR A 53 -11.65 -1.03 6.47
CA THR A 53 -12.18 -1.82 5.36
C THR A 53 -11.10 -2.08 4.33
N SER A 54 -10.29 -1.07 4.01
CA SER A 54 -9.16 -1.19 3.09
C SER A 54 -8.15 -2.25 3.54
N ALA A 55 -7.79 -2.30 4.83
CA ALA A 55 -6.86 -3.30 5.35
C ALA A 55 -7.48 -4.70 5.36
N ALA A 56 -8.75 -4.84 5.77
CA ALA A 56 -9.45 -6.12 5.73
C ALA A 56 -9.53 -6.71 4.31
N ALA A 57 -9.86 -5.86 3.32
CA ALA A 57 -9.89 -6.26 1.92
C ALA A 57 -8.50 -6.69 1.41
N ALA A 58 -7.46 -5.93 1.72
CA ALA A 58 -6.09 -6.29 1.38
C ALA A 58 -5.67 -7.64 1.99
N SER A 59 -5.94 -7.85 3.28
CA SER A 59 -5.66 -9.12 3.97
C SER A 59 -6.41 -10.30 3.35
N PHE A 60 -7.67 -10.10 2.95
CA PHE A 60 -8.44 -11.13 2.28
C PHE A 60 -7.82 -11.52 0.93
N VAL A 61 -7.48 -10.54 0.10
CA VAL A 61 -6.83 -10.77 -1.20
C VAL A 61 -5.51 -11.50 -1.03
N PHE A 62 -4.65 -11.05 -0.10
CA PHE A 62 -3.41 -11.74 0.22
C PHE A 62 -3.65 -13.18 0.65
N THR A 63 -4.63 -13.43 1.52
CA THR A 63 -4.97 -14.77 1.99
C THR A 63 -5.37 -15.69 0.83
N VAL A 64 -6.20 -15.21 -0.09
CA VAL A 64 -6.61 -15.98 -1.28
C VAL A 64 -5.41 -16.33 -2.17
N ILE A 65 -4.54 -15.36 -2.44
CA ILE A 65 -3.34 -15.55 -3.27
C ILE A 65 -2.39 -16.56 -2.62
N PHE A 66 -2.06 -16.39 -1.33
CA PHE A 66 -1.18 -17.30 -0.62
C PHE A 66 -1.80 -18.68 -0.42
N SER A 67 -3.10 -18.77 -0.18
CA SER A 67 -3.81 -20.04 -0.08
C SER A 67 -3.78 -20.82 -1.39
N HIS A 68 -3.88 -20.14 -2.53
CA HIS A 68 -3.76 -20.81 -3.83
C HIS A 68 -2.31 -21.22 -4.10
N SER A 69 -1.33 -20.39 -3.73
CA SER A 69 0.09 -20.67 -3.97
C SER A 69 0.65 -21.82 -3.13
N LYS A 70 0.09 -22.10 -1.95
CA LYS A 70 0.55 -23.19 -1.07
C LYS A 70 0.00 -24.57 -1.46
N LYS A 71 -0.88 -24.64 -2.46
CA LYS A 71 -1.55 -25.87 -2.91
C LYS A 71 -0.83 -26.59 -4.06
N ARG A 72 0.37 -26.14 -4.43
CA ARG A 72 1.29 -26.87 -5.34
C ARG A 72 2.53 -27.34 -4.60
#